data_AF-A0A0N4TFH8-F1
#
_entry.id   AF-A0A0N4TFH8-F1
#
_cell.length_a   1.000
_cell.length_b   1.000
_cell.length_c   1.000
_cell.angle_alpha   90.00
_cell.angle_beta   90.00
_cell.angle_gamma   90.00
#
_symmetry.space_group_name_H-M   'P 1'
#
loop_
_entity.id
_entity.type
_entity.pdbx_description
1 polymer ?
#
loop_
_entity_poly.entity_id
_entity_poly.type
_entity_poly.pdbx_seq_one_letter_code
_entity_poly.pdbx_strand_id
1 'polypeptide(L)'
;MEYCDGAQINDCNYFTQNNINRYDVCRKLGALFSEMIFINGYVHCDPHPGNVLVNKAKDGHVSIVLLDHGLYLTMEPDFRIKYSKLWLALLEPNLNEIKECAQSMGVGDLYGLFACMVTNRSWDAISHGIDKSSATYDEASYIYFM
;
A
#
# COMPACT_ATOMS: atom_id res chain seq x y z
N MET A 1 26.66 2.65 -2.93
CA MET A 1 25.65 1.84 -2.23
C MET A 1 26.35 1.08 -1.12
N GLU A 2 25.74 1.05 0.06
CA GLU A 2 26.15 0.18 1.15
C GLU A 2 25.61 -1.23 0.91
N TYR A 3 26.31 -2.26 1.38
CA TYR A 3 25.78 -3.61 1.37
C TYR A 3 24.76 -3.76 2.49
N CYS A 4 23.55 -4.17 2.16
CA CYS A 4 22.46 -4.33 3.12
C CYS A 4 22.21 -5.82 3.41
N ASP A 5 22.41 -6.24 4.66
CA ASP A 5 22.04 -7.57 5.11
C ASP A 5 20.51 -7.74 5.20
N GLY A 6 20.01 -8.95 5.01
CA GLY A 6 18.60 -9.30 5.20
C GLY A 6 18.12 -10.40 4.27
N ALA A 7 16.83 -10.72 4.33
CA ALA A 7 16.17 -11.60 3.37
C ALA A 7 15.05 -10.86 2.65
N GLN A 8 14.65 -11.34 1.47
CA GLN A 8 13.50 -10.79 0.76
C GLN A 8 12.23 -10.90 1.62
N ILE A 9 11.33 -9.92 1.48
CA ILE A 9 10.11 -9.84 2.31
C ILE A 9 9.19 -11.06 2.18
N ASN A 10 9.30 -11.83 1.09
CA ASN A 10 8.54 -13.06 0.83
C ASN A 10 9.24 -14.35 1.33
N ASP A 11 10.42 -14.27 1.96
CA ASP A 11 11.10 -15.43 2.53
C ASP A 11 10.46 -15.88 3.85
N CYS A 12 9.45 -16.73 3.74
CA CYS A 12 8.76 -17.31 4.89
C CYS A 12 9.71 -18.08 5.84
N ASN A 13 10.75 -18.73 5.32
CA ASN A 13 11.68 -19.52 6.13
C ASN A 13 12.52 -18.60 7.02
N TYR A 14 13.01 -17.50 6.46
CA TYR A 14 13.75 -16.49 7.21
C TYR A 14 12.92 -15.93 8.37
N PHE A 15 11.65 -15.61 8.12
CA PHE A 15 10.75 -15.10 9.16
C PHE A 15 10.54 -16.10 10.29
N THR A 16 10.33 -17.37 9.97
CA THR A 16 10.15 -18.44 10.97
C THR A 16 11.43 -18.68 11.77
N GLN A 17 12.58 -18.80 11.10
CA GLN A 17 13.87 -19.06 11.74
C GLN A 17 14.31 -17.92 12.66
N ASN A 18 14.02 -16.67 12.27
CA ASN A 18 14.42 -15.49 13.02
C ASN A 18 13.34 -14.99 13.98
N ASN A 19 12.20 -15.69 14.11
CA ASN A 19 11.06 -15.28 14.93
C ASN A 19 10.67 -13.81 14.68
N ILE A 20 10.45 -13.47 13.41
CA ILE A 20 10.04 -12.13 12.97
C ILE A 20 8.51 -12.07 12.92
N ASN A 21 7.94 -11.04 13.55
CA ASN A 21 6.51 -10.82 13.52
C ASN A 21 6.09 -10.22 12.16
N ARG A 22 5.39 -11.03 11.35
CA ARG A 22 4.84 -10.62 10.04
C ARG A 22 3.94 -9.38 10.14
N TYR A 23 3.13 -9.26 11.19
CA TYR A 23 2.25 -8.11 11.37
C TYR A 23 3.03 -6.82 11.64
N ASP A 24 4.16 -6.91 12.34
CA ASP A 24 5.04 -5.76 12.58
C ASP A 24 5.69 -5.28 11.28
N VAL A 25 6.17 -6.22 10.44
CA VAL A 25 6.71 -5.90 9.11
C VAL A 25 5.64 -5.28 8.22
N CYS A 26 4.42 -5.83 8.16
CA CYS A 26 3.33 -5.23 7.39
C CYS A 26 3.00 -3.81 7.86
N ARG A 27 3.01 -3.57 9.18
CA ARG A 27 2.78 -2.23 9.75
C ARG A 27 3.90 -1.26 9.34
N LYS A 28 5.17 -1.68 9.44
CA LYS A 28 6.32 -0.85 9.04
C LYS A 28 6.29 -0.53 7.55
N LEU A 29 5.94 -1.51 6.71
CA LEU A 29 5.80 -1.32 5.27
C LEU A 29 4.67 -0.32 4.96
N GLY A 30 3.51 -0.50 5.59
CA GLY A 30 2.40 0.45 5.46
C GLY A 30 2.77 1.87 5.90
N ALA A 31 3.49 2.01 7.01
CA ALA A 31 3.97 3.29 7.51
C ALA A 31 4.97 3.95 6.52
N LEU A 32 5.92 3.18 5.99
CA LEU A 32 6.89 3.64 5.00
C LEU A 32 6.22 4.23 3.75
N PHE A 33 5.26 3.51 3.16
CA PHE A 33 4.53 4.00 2.00
C PHE A 33 3.57 5.15 2.33
N SER A 34 2.97 5.13 3.51
CA SER A 34 2.12 6.24 3.97
C SER A 34 2.92 7.52 4.14
N GLU A 35 4.13 7.44 4.71
CA GLU A 35 5.02 8.60 4.88
C GLU A 35 5.47 9.15 3.52
N MET A 36 5.89 8.25 2.61
CA MET A 36 6.21 8.58 1.22
C MET A 36 5.08 9.37 0.54
N ILE A 37 3.86 8.81 0.54
CA ILE A 37 2.72 9.37 -0.17
C ILE A 37 2.20 10.64 0.52
N PHE A 38 1.88 10.57 1.81
CA PHE A 38 1.08 11.59 2.50
C PHE A 38 1.91 12.71 3.15
N ILE A 39 3.19 12.46 3.44
CA ILE A 39 4.08 13.44 4.08
C ILE A 39 5.08 14.00 3.06
N ASN A 40 5.84 13.13 2.41
CA ASN A 40 6.98 13.54 1.58
C ASN A 40 6.59 13.86 0.12
N GLY A 41 5.49 13.30 -0.39
CA GLY A 41 4.99 13.58 -1.74
C GLY A 41 5.77 12.90 -2.85
N TYR A 42 6.36 11.75 -2.59
CA TYR A 42 6.91 10.88 -3.62
C TYR A 42 6.66 9.43 -3.25
N VAL A 43 6.53 8.53 -4.22
CA VAL A 43 6.26 7.12 -3.95
C VAL A 43 7.16 6.23 -4.80
N HIS A 44 7.64 5.15 -4.19
CA HIS A 44 8.36 4.10 -4.90
C HIS A 44 7.37 3.29 -5.74
N CYS A 45 7.57 3.22 -7.06
CA CYS A 45 6.60 2.65 -7.99
C CYS A 45 6.80 1.15 -8.27
N ASP A 46 7.90 0.55 -7.78
CA ASP A 46 8.19 -0.88 -8.00
C ASP A 46 8.54 -1.68 -6.72
N PRO A 47 7.67 -1.71 -5.68
CA PRO A 47 7.98 -2.37 -4.42
C PRO A 47 7.78 -3.90 -4.46
N HIS A 48 8.32 -4.56 -5.49
CA HIS A 48 8.28 -6.01 -5.61
C HIS A 48 9.17 -6.69 -4.54
N PRO A 49 8.98 -7.98 -4.23
CA PRO A 49 9.73 -8.65 -3.16
C PRO A 49 11.26 -8.58 -3.29
N GLY A 50 11.80 -8.51 -4.52
CA GLY A 50 13.24 -8.32 -4.76
C GLY A 50 13.82 -6.96 -4.32
N ASN A 51 12.99 -5.92 -4.17
CA ASN A 51 13.40 -4.56 -3.80
C ASN A 51 13.19 -4.27 -2.31
N VAL A 52 12.62 -5.23 -1.56
CA VAL A 52 12.27 -5.06 -0.16
C VAL A 52 12.93 -6.16 0.66
N LEU A 53 13.99 -5.78 1.39
CA LEU A 53 14.62 -6.68 2.35
C LEU A 53 14.09 -6.41 3.76
N VAL A 54 14.06 -7.48 4.56
CA VAL A 54 13.80 -7.45 5.99
C VAL A 54 15.07 -7.90 6.70
N ASN A 55 15.55 -7.05 7.60
CA ASN A 55 16.71 -7.34 8.42
C ASN A 55 16.28 -7.40 9.89
N LYS A 56 16.79 -8.41 10.61
CA LYS A 56 16.71 -8.45 12.07
C LYS A 56 18.10 -8.25 12.66
N ALA A 57 18.30 -7.12 13.35
CA ALA A 57 19.52 -6.81 14.05
C ALA A 57 19.69 -7.70 15.30
N LYS A 58 20.92 -7.76 15.83
CA LYS A 58 21.29 -8.60 16.99
C LYS A 58 20.54 -8.24 18.27
N ASP A 59 20.12 -6.99 18.40
CA ASP A 59 19.30 -6.48 19.50
C ASP A 59 17.81 -6.83 19.35
N GLY A 60 17.43 -7.49 18.25
CA GLY A 60 16.08 -7.89 17.92
C GLY A 60 15.29 -6.85 17.12
N HIS A 61 15.86 -5.68 16.83
CA HIS A 61 15.20 -4.68 15.99
C HIS A 61 14.99 -5.19 14.56
N VAL A 62 13.79 -4.98 14.03
CA VAL A 62 13.44 -5.36 12.65
C VAL A 62 13.31 -4.10 11.80
N SER A 63 14.11 -4.04 10.74
CA SER A 63 14.11 -2.95 9.76
C SER A 63 13.70 -3.44 8.37
N ILE A 64 13.13 -2.52 7.58
CA ILE A 64 12.84 -2.70 6.17
C ILE A 64 13.85 -1.90 5.38
N VAL A 65 14.46 -2.52 4.38
CA VAL A 65 15.39 -1.87 3.46
C VAL A 65 14.76 -1.87 2.07
N LEU A 66 14.56 -0.68 1.52
CA LEU A 66 14.25 -0.49 0.11
C LEU A 66 15.57 -0.39 -0.68
N LEU A 67 15.65 -1.11 -1.79
CA LEU A 67 16.86 -1.19 -2.61
C LEU A 67 16.79 -0.29 -3.84
N ASP A 68 16.16 -0.76 -4.92
CA ASP A 68 16.21 -0.10 -6.22
C ASP A 68 15.46 1.24 -6.19
N HIS A 69 16.21 2.34 -6.13
CA HIS A 69 15.62 3.67 -6.11
C HIS A 69 15.43 4.29 -7.51
N GLY A 70 15.40 3.48 -8.58
CA GLY A 70 15.29 3.94 -9.97
C GLY A 70 13.89 4.40 -10.40
N LEU A 71 12.83 3.93 -9.73
CA LEU A 71 11.43 4.18 -10.12
C LEU A 71 10.65 4.91 -9.02
N TYR A 72 10.69 6.24 -9.06
CA TYR A 72 9.89 7.11 -8.21
C TYR A 72 8.96 8.00 -9.02
N LEU A 73 7.81 8.30 -8.44
CA LEU A 73 6.91 9.33 -8.91
C LEU A 73 6.74 10.40 -7.82
N THR A 74 6.96 11.66 -8.19
CA THR A 74 6.67 12.83 -7.33
C THR A 74 5.23 13.26 -7.54
N MET A 75 4.54 13.57 -6.45
CA MET A 75 3.13 13.96 -6.44
C MET A 75 3.03 15.46 -6.17
N GLU A 76 2.32 16.17 -7.04
CA GLU A 76 1.98 17.57 -6.80
C GLU A 76 1.16 17.71 -5.49
N PRO A 77 1.38 18.78 -4.69
CA PRO A 77 0.71 18.95 -3.40
C PRO A 77 -0.83 18.86 -3.49
N ASP A 78 -1.42 19.45 -4.53
CA ASP A 78 -2.87 19.41 -4.76
C ASP A 78 -3.37 17.99 -5.05
N PHE A 79 -2.60 17.22 -5.83
CA PHE A 79 -2.92 15.82 -6.11
C PHE A 79 -2.85 14.99 -4.83
N ARG A 80 -1.81 15.19 -4.00
CA ARG A 80 -1.65 14.50 -2.72
C ARG A 80 -2.84 14.75 -1.78
N ILE A 81 -3.31 16.00 -1.67
CA ILE A 81 -4.48 16.34 -0.85
C ILE A 81 -5.74 15.63 -1.37
N LYS A 82 -5.98 15.64 -2.68
CA LYS A 82 -7.12 14.94 -3.30
C LYS A 82 -7.04 13.42 -3.06
N TYR A 83 -5.86 12.84 -3.18
CA TYR A 83 -5.63 11.42 -2.92
C TYR A 83 -5.86 11.05 -1.45
N SER A 84 -5.45 11.91 -0.50
CA SER A 84 -5.78 11.73 0.92
C SER A 84 -7.29 11.77 1.17
N LYS A 85 -8.00 12.73 0.55
CA LYS A 85 -9.46 12.83 0.66
C LYS A 85 -10.18 11.61 0.10
N LEU A 86 -9.69 11.08 -1.03
CA LEU A 86 -10.19 9.81 -1.57
C LEU A 86 -10.09 8.69 -0.53
N TRP A 87 -8.92 8.49 0.09
CA TRP A 87 -8.74 7.44 1.10
C TRP A 87 -9.65 7.63 2.33
N LEU A 88 -9.83 8.87 2.80
CA LEU A 88 -10.79 9.16 3.87
C LEU A 88 -12.23 8.79 3.46
N ALA A 89 -12.63 9.15 2.24
CA ALA A 89 -13.96 8.83 1.70
C ALA A 89 -14.17 7.34 1.42
N LEU A 90 -13.10 6.57 1.21
CA LEU A 90 -13.15 5.11 1.07
C LEU A 90 -13.26 4.41 2.44
N LEU A 91 -12.60 4.95 3.47
CA LEU A 91 -12.63 4.44 4.84
C LEU A 91 -13.97 4.75 5.53
N GLU A 92 -14.49 5.94 5.32
CA GLU A 92 -15.84 6.35 5.72
C GLU A 92 -16.66 6.59 4.44
N PRO A 93 -17.39 5.58 3.93
CA PRO A 93 -17.96 5.57 2.59
C PRO A 93 -18.78 6.83 2.26
N ASN A 94 -18.17 7.72 1.51
CA ASN A 94 -18.81 8.90 0.96
C ASN A 94 -18.72 8.85 -0.57
N LEU A 95 -19.74 8.28 -1.19
CA LEU A 95 -19.78 8.07 -2.64
C LEU A 95 -19.67 9.37 -3.45
N ASN A 96 -20.19 10.48 -2.92
CA ASN A 96 -20.08 11.78 -3.57
C ASN A 96 -18.63 12.28 -3.54
N GLU A 97 -17.97 12.21 -2.38
CA GLU A 97 -16.56 12.62 -2.25
C GLU A 97 -15.63 11.72 -3.08
N ILE A 98 -15.88 10.40 -3.14
CA ILE A 98 -15.14 9.46 -4.01
C ILE A 98 -15.26 9.91 -5.47
N LYS A 99 -16.48 10.23 -5.93
CA LYS A 99 -16.72 10.67 -7.30
C LYS A 99 -16.03 12.01 -7.59
N GLU A 100 -16.18 13.00 -6.71
CA GLU A 100 -15.55 14.31 -6.85
C GLU A 100 -14.02 14.22 -6.89
N CYS A 101 -13.42 13.46 -5.97
CA CYS A 101 -11.99 13.20 -5.96
C CYS A 101 -11.53 12.57 -7.27
N ALA A 102 -12.18 11.48 -7.70
CA ALA A 102 -11.85 10.78 -8.93
C ALA A 102 -11.95 11.69 -10.18
N GLN A 103 -13.01 12.48 -10.29
CA GLN A 103 -13.18 13.46 -11.37
C GLN A 103 -12.06 14.51 -11.35
N SER A 104 -11.72 15.04 -10.18
CA SER A 104 -10.66 16.04 -10.01
C SER A 104 -9.24 15.53 -10.30
N MET A 105 -9.07 14.20 -10.37
CA MET A 105 -7.84 13.49 -10.74
C MET A 105 -7.87 12.99 -12.19
N GLY A 106 -8.91 13.31 -12.97
CA GLY A 106 -9.01 12.95 -14.38
C GLY A 106 -9.60 11.57 -14.68
N VAL A 107 -10.13 10.85 -13.67
CA VAL A 107 -10.76 9.54 -13.84
C VAL A 107 -12.17 9.66 -14.44
N GLY A 108 -12.90 10.73 -14.12
CA GLY A 108 -14.24 10.97 -14.65
C GLY A 108 -15.29 9.99 -14.12
N ASP A 109 -16.16 9.51 -15.01
CA ASP A 109 -17.27 8.62 -14.67
C ASP A 109 -16.84 7.18 -14.32
N LEU A 110 -15.56 6.86 -14.49
CA LEU A 110 -14.96 5.57 -14.11
C LEU A 110 -14.58 5.52 -12.61
N TYR A 111 -15.05 6.46 -11.79
CA TYR A 111 -14.73 6.53 -10.35
C TYR A 111 -14.98 5.22 -9.60
N GLY A 112 -16.03 4.48 -9.97
CA GLY A 112 -16.36 3.19 -9.35
C GLY A 112 -15.29 2.12 -9.63
N LEU A 113 -14.86 2.00 -10.89
CA LEU A 113 -13.78 1.08 -11.26
C LEU A 113 -12.46 1.49 -10.61
N PHE A 114 -12.17 2.78 -10.59
CA PHE A 114 -10.98 3.31 -9.94
C PHE A 114 -10.95 3.00 -8.43
N ALA A 115 -12.07 3.19 -7.72
CA ALA A 115 -12.21 2.83 -6.32
C ALA A 115 -11.97 1.33 -6.08
N CYS A 116 -12.51 0.46 -6.95
CA CYS A 116 -12.26 -0.98 -6.89
C CYS A 116 -10.78 -1.31 -7.09
N MET A 117 -10.11 -0.68 -8.05
CA MET A 117 -8.69 -0.92 -8.34
C MET A 117 -7.79 -0.51 -7.18
N VAL A 118 -8.00 0.67 -6.58
CA VAL A 118 -7.11 1.17 -5.51
C VAL A 118 -7.32 0.45 -4.17
N THR A 119 -8.53 -0.07 -3.92
CA THR A 119 -8.82 -0.81 -2.69
C THR A 119 -8.64 -2.32 -2.85
N ASN A 120 -8.60 -2.81 -4.08
CA ASN A 120 -8.78 -4.23 -4.42
C ASN A 120 -10.06 -4.82 -3.77
N ARG A 121 -11.15 -4.04 -3.75
CA ARG A 121 -12.45 -4.44 -3.21
C ARG A 121 -13.54 -4.27 -4.24
N SER A 122 -14.58 -5.07 -4.15
CA SER A 122 -15.80 -4.92 -4.94
C SER A 122 -16.52 -3.62 -4.61
N TRP A 123 -17.29 -3.12 -5.58
CA TRP A 123 -18.11 -1.92 -5.40
C TRP A 123 -19.11 -2.07 -4.23
N ASP A 124 -19.67 -3.26 -4.06
CA ASP A 124 -20.58 -3.57 -2.96
C ASP A 124 -19.91 -3.36 -1.59
N ALA A 125 -18.70 -3.89 -1.41
CA ALA A 125 -17.92 -3.68 -0.19
C ALA A 125 -17.58 -2.21 0.05
N ILE A 126 -17.19 -1.48 -1.00
CA ILE A 126 -16.88 -0.04 -0.92
C ILE A 126 -18.11 0.76 -0.48
N SER A 127 -19.27 0.49 -1.08
CA SER A 127 -20.51 1.23 -0.80
C SER A 127 -21.05 1.02 0.62
N HIS A 128 -20.77 -0.13 1.25
CA HIS A 128 -21.23 -0.44 2.60
C HIS A 128 -20.19 -0.17 3.70
N GLY A 129 -18.91 -0.04 3.33
CA GLY A 129 -17.77 0.10 4.25
C GLY A 129 -16.77 -1.02 4.04
N ILE A 130 -15.57 -0.67 3.57
CA ILE A 130 -14.50 -1.63 3.29
C ILE A 130 -14.04 -2.39 4.54
N ASP A 131 -14.23 -1.83 5.73
CA ASP A 131 -13.89 -2.43 7.01
C ASP A 131 -15.00 -3.34 7.57
N LYS A 132 -16.23 -3.26 7.03
CA LYS A 132 -17.39 -4.00 7.56
C LYS A 132 -17.55 -5.41 6.98
N SER A 133 -16.81 -5.73 5.93
CA SER A 133 -16.83 -7.05 5.29
C SER A 133 -15.42 -7.58 5.09
N SER A 134 -15.25 -8.89 5.29
CA SER A 134 -14.01 -9.59 4.93
C SER A 134 -13.88 -9.69 3.41
N ALA A 135 -12.65 -9.69 2.91
CA ALA A 135 -12.40 -9.94 1.49
C ALA A 135 -12.95 -11.32 1.08
N THR A 136 -13.59 -11.40 -0.08
CA THR A 136 -14.07 -12.66 -0.64
C THR A 136 -12.92 -13.51 -1.17
N TYR A 137 -13.16 -14.79 -1.45
CA TYR A 137 -12.15 -15.67 -2.08
C TYR A 137 -11.67 -15.09 -3.42
N ASP A 138 -12.59 -14.59 -4.22
CA ASP A 138 -12.26 -13.99 -5.51
C ASP A 138 -11.38 -12.74 -5.31
N GLU A 139 -11.79 -11.82 -4.42
CA GLU A 139 -10.99 -10.62 -4.07
C GLU A 139 -9.57 -10.97 -3.57
N ALA A 140 -9.44 -12.04 -2.78
CA ALA A 140 -8.16 -12.50 -2.25
C ALA A 140 -7.30 -13.25 -3.28
N SER A 141 -7.92 -13.94 -4.24
CA SER A 141 -7.21 -14.73 -5.26
C SER A 141 -6.42 -13.87 -6.24
N TYR A 142 -6.88 -12.65 -6.53
CA TYR A 142 -6.19 -11.71 -7.44
C TYR A 142 -4.91 -11.11 -6.83
N ILE A 143 -4.73 -11.17 -5.52
CA ILE A 143 -3.49 -10.72 -4.84
C ILE A 143 -2.28 -11.57 -5.27
N TYR A 144 -2.49 -12.82 -5.66
CA TYR A 144 -1.40 -13.72 -6.09
C TYR A 144 -0.91 -13.47 -7.53
N PHE A 145 -1.58 -12.60 -8.30
CA PHE A 145 -1.25 -12.30 -9.69
C PHE A 145 -0.52 -10.96 -9.90
N MET A 146 -0.32 -10.17 -8.84
CA MET A 146 0.48 -8.94 -8.84
C MET A 146 1.75 -9.12 -8.01
#